data_AF-A0A6B2XBE6-F1
#
_entry.id   AF-A0A6B2XBE6-F1
#
_cell.length_a   1.000
_cell.length_b   1.000
_cell.length_c   1.000
_cell.angle_alpha   90.00
_cell.angle_beta   90.00
_cell.angle_gamma   90.00
#
_symmetry.space_group_name_H-M   'P 1'
#
loop_
_entity.id
_entity.type
_entity.pdbx_description
1 polymer ?
#
loop_
_entity_poly.entity_id
_entity_poly.type
_entity_poly.pdbx_seq_one_letter_code
_entity_poly.pdbx_strand_id
1 'polypeptide(L)'
;MNRALPDVDTVKAAIDTVLDEAFDSGRRPTVTAIERRLGIPHATFHRHYADLIDTHFRPRIPAARSQTRTDRPKTDGPNEENLRRLRQENTDLRRTLALYEEAIRQLTLENHAMRGGAAVIPLPARSRTSAPSQS
;
A
#
# COMPACT_ATOMS: atom_id res chain seq x y z
N MET A 1 29.17 36.62 -0.06
CA MET A 1 29.62 35.50 0.79
C MET A 1 29.34 34.21 0.03
N ASN A 2 30.37 33.56 -0.54
CA ASN A 2 30.23 32.28 -1.23
C ASN A 2 29.98 31.20 -0.17
N ARG A 3 28.71 30.90 0.10
CA ARG A 3 28.35 29.72 0.89
C ARG A 3 28.82 28.52 0.07
N ALA A 4 29.82 27.80 0.56
CA ALA A 4 30.30 26.58 -0.06
C ALA A 4 29.10 25.66 -0.32
N LEU A 5 28.96 25.19 -1.57
CA LEU A 5 27.89 24.31 -1.93
C LEU A 5 28.01 23.00 -1.11
N PRO A 6 26.93 22.52 -0.48
CA PRO A 6 26.97 21.29 0.29
C PRO A 6 27.33 20.10 -0.60
N ASP A 7 28.14 19.20 -0.06
CA ASP A 7 28.51 18.00 -0.79
C ASP A 7 27.28 17.09 -1.05
N VAL A 8 27.37 16.28 -2.11
CA VAL A 8 26.31 15.38 -2.56
C VAL A 8 25.85 14.46 -1.43
N ASP A 9 26.77 13.96 -0.61
CA ASP A 9 26.41 13.05 0.50
C ASP A 9 25.67 13.80 1.62
N THR A 10 25.97 15.09 1.82
CA THR A 10 25.22 15.94 2.74
C THR A 10 23.79 16.19 2.25
N VAL A 11 23.62 16.37 0.94
CA VAL A 11 22.30 16.54 0.31
C VAL A 11 21.48 15.24 0.41
N LYS A 12 22.09 14.08 0.20
CA LYS A 12 21.43 12.77 0.37
C LYS A 12 20.97 12.54 1.81
N ALA A 13 21.82 12.80 2.80
CA ALA A 13 21.45 12.67 4.21
C ALA A 13 20.29 13.59 4.58
N ALA A 14 20.26 14.82 4.04
CA ALA A 14 19.16 15.75 4.24
C ALA A 14 17.86 15.27 3.56
N ILE A 15 17.96 14.66 2.37
CA ILE A 15 16.83 14.01 1.70
C ILE A 15 16.27 12.89 2.57
N ASP A 16 17.12 11.98 3.05
CA ASP A 16 16.69 10.83 3.86
C ASP A 16 16.02 11.31 5.15
N THR A 17 16.57 12.32 5.82
CA THR A 17 15.93 12.85 7.03
C THR A 17 14.57 13.49 6.75
N VAL A 18 14.40 14.17 5.61
CA VAL A 18 13.09 14.74 5.23
C VAL A 18 12.09 13.65 4.88
N LEU A 19 12.53 12.54 4.29
CA LEU A 19 11.69 11.39 4.01
C LEU A 19 11.23 10.72 5.32
N ASP A 20 12.13 10.52 6.28
CA ASP A 20 11.83 9.93 7.59
C ASP A 20 10.89 10.82 8.40
N GLU A 21 11.18 12.13 8.51
CA GLU A 21 10.31 13.09 9.19
C GLU A 21 8.90 13.14 8.57
N ALA A 22 8.82 13.01 7.24
CA ALA A 22 7.55 12.98 6.53
C ALA A 22 6.78 11.67 6.78
N PHE A 23 7.49 10.55 6.89
CA PHE A 23 6.90 9.26 7.25
C PHE A 23 6.32 9.30 8.67
N ASP A 24 7.10 9.80 9.64
CA ASP A 24 6.71 9.89 11.05
C ASP A 24 5.55 10.87 11.26
N SER A 25 5.58 12.02 10.60
CA SER A 25 4.52 13.03 10.69
C SER A 25 3.31 12.73 9.81
N GLY A 26 3.38 11.70 8.95
CA GLY A 26 2.36 11.37 7.95
C GLY A 26 2.17 12.43 6.87
N ARG A 27 3.09 13.42 6.75
CA ARG A 27 3.04 14.49 5.76
C ARG A 27 3.77 14.09 4.50
N ARG A 28 3.57 14.84 3.41
CA ARG A 28 4.30 14.61 2.15
C ARG A 28 5.68 15.28 2.23
N PRO A 29 6.77 14.56 1.93
CA PRO A 29 8.09 15.18 1.82
C PRO A 29 8.12 16.13 0.62
N THR A 30 8.66 17.34 0.81
CA THR A 30 8.78 18.36 -0.27
C THR A 30 10.22 18.81 -0.49
N VAL A 31 10.54 19.17 -1.72
CA VAL A 31 11.83 19.76 -2.09
C VAL A 31 12.12 21.03 -1.29
N THR A 32 11.08 21.82 -1.00
CA THR A 32 11.20 23.02 -0.15
C THR A 32 11.59 22.71 1.29
N ALA A 33 11.23 21.54 1.83
CA ALA A 33 11.66 21.13 3.17
C ALA A 33 13.17 20.78 3.17
N ILE A 34 13.66 20.16 2.10
CA ILE A 34 15.08 19.88 1.89
C ILE A 34 15.88 21.18 1.76
N GLU A 35 15.41 22.12 0.95
CA GLU A 35 16.02 23.45 0.76
C GLU A 35 16.11 24.23 2.06
N ARG A 36 15.02 24.25 2.84
CA ARG A 36 14.98 24.91 4.15
C ARG A 36 15.95 24.26 5.13
N ARG A 37 16.06 22.92 5.11
CA ARG A 37 16.99 22.18 5.97
C ARG A 37 18.45 22.46 5.63
N LEU A 38 18.77 22.54 4.34
CA LEU A 38 20.12 22.85 3.85
C LEU A 38 20.43 24.36 3.87
N GLY A 39 19.41 25.20 4.04
CA GLY A 39 19.53 26.66 3.96
C GLY A 39 19.96 27.16 2.58
N ILE A 40 19.60 26.43 1.51
CA ILE A 40 19.98 26.74 0.13
C ILE A 40 18.79 27.37 -0.60
N PRO A 41 19.00 28.44 -1.41
CA PRO A 41 17.96 28.97 -2.27
C PRO A 41 17.48 27.95 -3.32
N HIS A 42 16.18 27.94 -3.62
CA HIS A 42 15.54 27.06 -4.59
C HIS A 42 16.28 27.01 -5.95
N ALA A 43 16.65 28.18 -6.49
CA ALA A 43 17.37 28.28 -7.77
C ALA A 43 18.75 27.61 -7.74
N THR A 44 19.46 27.68 -6.61
CA THR A 44 20.76 27.02 -6.44
C THR A 44 20.57 25.51 -6.29
N PHE A 45 19.55 25.08 -5.53
CA PHE A 45 19.25 23.66 -5.37
C PHE A 45 18.92 23.00 -6.72
N HIS A 46 18.05 23.62 -7.50
CA HIS A 46 17.64 23.09 -8.80
C HIS A 46 18.77 23.15 -9.86
N ARG A 47 19.73 24.06 -9.75
CA ARG A 47 20.87 24.13 -10.69
C ARG A 47 21.92 23.06 -10.45
N HIS A 48 22.15 22.68 -9.18
CA HIS A 48 23.25 21.79 -8.81
C HIS A 48 22.82 20.38 -8.41
N TYR A 49 21.56 20.19 -7.99
CA TYR A 49 21.08 18.94 -7.41
C TYR A 49 19.76 18.45 -8.01
N ALA A 50 19.37 18.94 -9.20
CA ALA A 50 18.18 18.45 -9.89
C ALA A 50 18.24 16.93 -10.13
N ASP A 51 19.41 16.40 -10.49
CA ASP A 51 19.60 14.98 -10.72
C ASP A 51 19.29 14.13 -9.47
N LEU A 52 19.70 14.61 -8.28
CA LEU A 52 19.41 13.95 -7.00
C LEU A 52 17.91 13.91 -6.68
N ILE A 53 17.12 14.88 -7.17
CA ILE A 53 15.66 14.83 -7.03
C ILE A 53 15.10 13.65 -7.83
N ASP A 54 15.57 13.45 -9.06
CA ASP A 54 15.05 12.43 -9.95
C ASP A 54 15.54 11.02 -9.56
N THR A 55 16.81 10.88 -9.16
CA THR A 55 17.40 9.57 -8.85
C THR A 55 17.12 9.10 -7.42
N HIS A 56 17.10 10.01 -6.45
CA HIS A 56 17.04 9.62 -5.03
C HIS A 56 15.74 10.06 -4.33
N PHE A 57 15.20 11.24 -4.66
CA PHE A 57 14.00 11.74 -3.97
C PHE A 57 12.71 11.16 -4.55
N ARG A 58 12.44 11.34 -5.85
CA ARG A 58 11.18 10.93 -6.51
C ARG A 58 10.82 9.46 -6.35
N PRO A 59 11.74 8.49 -6.50
CA PRO A 59 11.39 7.06 -6.39
C PRO A 59 10.97 6.64 -4.98
N ARG A 60 11.40 7.39 -3.96
CA ARG A 60 11.14 7.10 -2.55
C ARG A 60 9.89 7.81 -2.00
N ILE A 61 9.25 8.67 -2.79
CA ILE A 61 7.97 9.26 -2.41
C ILE A 61 6.88 8.23 -2.71
N PRO A 62 6.17 7.70 -1.69
CA PRO A 62 5.06 6.79 -1.94
C PRO A 62 4.00 7.51 -2.79
N ALA A 63 3.60 6.89 -3.90
CA ALA A 63 2.61 7.44 -4.85
C ALA A 63 1.24 7.72 -4.20
N ALA A 64 1.00 7.24 -2.99
CA ALA A 64 -0.27 7.33 -2.29
C ALA A 64 -0.10 7.94 -0.89
N ARG A 65 -0.23 9.26 -0.78
CA ARG A 65 -0.80 9.98 0.38
C ARG A 65 -0.98 11.47 0.04
N SER A 66 -1.90 11.74 -0.88
CA SER A 66 -2.40 13.10 -1.14
C SER A 66 -3.43 13.48 -0.09
N GLN A 67 -2.98 13.76 1.12
CA GLN A 67 -3.77 14.40 2.18
C GLN A 67 -2.79 15.35 2.88
N THR A 68 -2.59 16.58 2.42
CA THR A 68 -3.46 17.70 2.73
C THR A 68 -2.93 18.89 1.92
N ARG A 69 -3.68 19.34 0.91
CA ARG A 69 -3.58 20.71 0.43
C ARG A 69 -4.92 21.36 0.73
N THR A 70 -4.97 22.03 1.87
CA THR A 70 -5.85 23.16 2.06
C THR A 70 -5.60 24.17 0.94
N ASP A 71 -6.71 24.51 0.28
CA ASP A 71 -6.96 25.75 -0.45
C ASP A 71 -6.35 25.90 -1.86
N ARG A 72 -7.10 25.43 -2.87
CA ARG A 72 -7.45 26.24 -4.07
C ARG A 72 -8.63 25.60 -4.83
N PRO A 73 -9.66 26.36 -5.24
CA PRO A 73 -10.83 25.80 -5.92
C PRO A 73 -10.61 25.64 -7.44
N LYS A 74 -11.41 24.74 -8.02
CA LYS A 74 -11.71 24.49 -9.46
C LYS A 74 -10.83 23.46 -10.17
N THR A 75 -11.30 22.21 -10.23
CA THR A 75 -11.99 21.61 -11.40
C THR A 75 -12.50 20.22 -10.98
N ASP A 76 -13.58 20.18 -10.20
CA ASP A 76 -14.20 18.96 -9.64
C ASP A 76 -15.25 18.38 -10.58
N GLY A 77 -14.79 17.85 -11.72
CA GLY A 77 -15.63 17.05 -12.62
C GLY A 77 -15.16 15.61 -12.68
N PRO A 78 -13.94 15.35 -13.20
CA PRO A 78 -13.43 13.99 -13.38
C PRO A 78 -12.75 13.42 -12.11
N ASN A 79 -12.40 14.23 -11.12
CA ASN A 79 -11.71 13.75 -9.92
C ASN A 79 -12.66 13.11 -8.90
N GLU A 80 -13.89 13.60 -8.75
CA GLU A 80 -14.83 13.06 -7.77
C GLU A 80 -15.33 11.67 -8.16
N GLU A 81 -15.64 11.45 -9.44
CA GLU A 81 -16.07 10.14 -9.95
C GLU A 81 -14.96 9.10 -9.79
N ASN A 82 -13.73 9.45 -10.12
CA ASN A 82 -12.56 8.59 -9.89
C ASN A 82 -12.35 8.29 -8.40
N LEU A 83 -12.50 9.28 -7.51
CA LEU A 83 -12.40 9.08 -6.07
C LEU A 83 -13.53 8.19 -5.53
N ARG A 84 -14.75 8.34 -6.04
CA ARG A 84 -15.89 7.48 -5.68
C ARG A 84 -15.64 6.05 -6.13
N ARG A 85 -15.19 5.86 -7.37
CA ARG A 85 -14.82 4.55 -7.92
C ARG A 85 -13.72 3.90 -7.08
N LEU A 86 -12.67 4.63 -6.74
CA LEU A 86 -11.57 4.10 -5.93
C LEU A 86 -12.02 3.71 -4.51
N ARG A 87 -12.93 4.48 -3.89
CA ARG A 87 -13.52 4.13 -2.58
C ARG A 87 -14.38 2.88 -2.65
N GLN A 88 -15.14 2.72 -3.74
CA GLN A 88 -15.95 1.54 -3.99
C GLN A 88 -15.04 0.31 -4.18
N GLU A 89 -14.06 0.41 -5.06
CA GLU A 89 -13.08 -0.66 -5.29
C GLU A 89 -12.34 -1.04 -4.01
N ASN A 90 -11.94 -0.08 -3.17
CA ASN A 90 -11.30 -0.38 -1.88
C ASN A 90 -12.24 -1.12 -0.92
N THR A 91 -13.53 -0.77 -0.91
CA THR A 91 -14.55 -1.44 -0.08
C THR A 91 -14.77 -2.87 -0.56
N ASP A 92 -14.85 -3.08 -1.87
CA ASP A 92 -15.03 -4.39 -2.48
C ASP A 92 -13.82 -5.30 -2.26
N LEU A 93 -12.60 -4.74 -2.35
CA LEU A 93 -11.37 -5.46 -2.04
C LEU A 93 -11.31 -5.89 -0.57
N ARG A 94 -11.65 -5.00 0.36
CA ARG A 94 -11.69 -5.33 1.79
C ARG A 94 -12.72 -6.42 2.10
N ARG A 95 -13.88 -6.36 1.46
CA ARG A 95 -14.92 -7.40 1.58
C ARG A 95 -14.41 -8.74 1.06
N THR A 96 -13.72 -8.72 -0.08
CA THR A 96 -13.14 -9.93 -0.70
C THR A 96 -12.06 -10.53 0.19
N LEU A 97 -11.17 -9.71 0.76
CA LEU A 97 -10.16 -10.17 1.71
C LEU A 97 -10.78 -10.82 2.95
N ALA A 98 -11.81 -10.21 3.54
CA ALA A 98 -12.49 -10.79 4.70
C ALA A 98 -13.11 -12.17 4.40
N LEU A 99 -13.64 -12.36 3.18
CA LEU A 99 -14.15 -13.67 2.74
C LEU A 99 -13.04 -14.70 2.58
N TYR A 100 -11.91 -14.32 1.97
CA TYR A 100 -10.78 -15.22 1.81
C TYR A 100 -10.10 -15.57 3.13
N GLU A 101 -9.97 -14.61 4.05
CA GLU A 101 -9.48 -14.86 5.40
C GLU A 101 -10.35 -15.92 6.11
N GLU A 102 -11.68 -15.80 6.01
CA GLU A 102 -12.58 -16.79 6.59
C GLU A 102 -12.49 -18.16 5.92
N ALA A 103 -12.42 -18.20 4.58
CA ALA A 103 -12.25 -19.45 3.85
C ALA A 103 -10.93 -20.15 4.25
N ILE A 104 -9.84 -19.40 4.40
CA ILE A 104 -8.55 -19.93 4.85
C ILE A 104 -8.66 -20.45 6.29
N ARG A 105 -9.34 -19.73 7.20
CA ARG A 105 -9.58 -20.22 8.58
C ARG A 105 -10.34 -21.54 8.58
N GLN A 106 -11.43 -21.65 7.82
CA GLN A 106 -12.23 -22.87 7.71
C GLN A 106 -11.40 -24.03 7.13
N LEU A 107 -10.71 -23.81 6.01
CA LEU A 107 -9.82 -24.80 5.40
C LEU A 107 -8.72 -25.26 6.35
N THR A 108 -8.20 -24.35 7.19
CA THR A 108 -7.16 -24.70 8.17
C THR A 108 -7.74 -25.58 9.28
N LEU A 109 -8.93 -25.27 9.78
CA LEU A 109 -9.63 -26.10 10.77
C LEU A 109 -10.00 -27.46 10.21
N GLU A 110 -10.52 -27.53 8.98
CA GLU A 110 -10.84 -28.78 8.29
C GLU A 110 -9.58 -29.63 8.06
N ASN A 111 -8.49 -29.03 7.59
CA ASN A 111 -7.22 -29.73 7.42
C ASN A 111 -6.69 -30.25 8.76
N HIS A 112 -6.79 -29.48 9.82
CA HIS A 112 -6.39 -29.91 11.16
C HIS A 112 -7.27 -31.07 11.65
N ALA A 113 -8.58 -31.02 11.42
CA ALA A 113 -9.51 -32.11 11.76
C ALA A 113 -9.18 -33.39 10.96
N MET A 114 -8.96 -33.27 9.66
CA MET A 114 -8.57 -34.39 8.80
C MET A 114 -7.24 -35.02 9.24
N ARG A 115 -6.24 -34.19 9.58
CA ARG A 115 -4.93 -34.66 10.04
C ARG A 115 -4.96 -35.21 11.47
N GLY A 116 -5.86 -34.70 12.31
CA GLY A 116 -6.09 -35.17 13.68
C GLY A 116 -6.91 -36.46 13.77
N GLY A 117 -7.28 -37.07 12.63
CA GLY A 117 -8.01 -38.33 12.60
C GLY A 117 -9.51 -38.20 12.85
N ALA A 118 -10.11 -37.01 12.66
CA ALA A 118 -11.56 -36.87 12.66
C ALA A 118 -12.12 -37.76 11.53
N ALA A 119 -12.75 -38.87 11.93
CA ALA A 119 -13.23 -39.90 11.03
C ALA A 119 -14.15 -39.27 9.99
N VAL A 120 -13.76 -39.38 8.71
CA VAL A 120 -14.70 -39.26 7.59
C VAL A 120 -15.76 -40.31 7.88
N ILE A 121 -16.95 -39.88 8.31
CA ILE A 121 -18.08 -40.79 8.48
C ILE A 121 -18.52 -41.14 7.05
N PRO A 122 -18.26 -42.36 6.55
CA PRO A 122 -18.82 -42.73 5.26
C PRO A 122 -20.32 -42.82 5.46
N LEU A 123 -21.09 -42.00 4.72
CA LEU A 123 -22.53 -42.20 4.66
C LEU A 123 -22.78 -43.65 4.22
N PRO A 124 -23.62 -44.41 4.93
CA PRO A 124 -23.91 -45.77 4.54
C PRO A 124 -24.52 -45.75 3.14
N ALA A 125 -23.80 -46.35 2.18
CA ALA A 125 -24.31 -46.55 0.84
C ALA A 125 -25.61 -47.35 0.97
N ARG A 126 -26.71 -46.74 0.50
CA ARG A 126 -28.05 -47.32 0.51
C ARG A 126 -27.97 -48.71 -0.09
N SER A 127 -28.07 -49.75 0.75
CA SER A 127 -28.09 -51.15 0.32
C SER A 127 -29.21 -51.28 -0.71
N ARG A 128 -28.84 -51.45 -1.99
CA ARG A 128 -29.80 -51.91 -2.98
C ARG A 128 -30.13 -53.33 -2.58
N THR A 129 -31.26 -53.51 -1.91
CA THR A 129 -31.87 -54.80 -1.64
C THR A 129 -31.89 -55.59 -2.96
N SER A 130 -31.03 -56.61 -3.05
CA SER A 130 -31.10 -57.59 -4.13
C SER A 130 -32.39 -58.38 -3.92
N ALA A 131 -33.32 -58.27 -4.87
CA ALA A 131 -34.52 -59.10 -4.89
C ALA A 131 -34.11 -60.58 -5.01
N PRO A 132 -34.79 -61.50 -4.29
CA PRO A 132 -34.46 -62.92 -4.37
C PRO A 132 -34.87 -63.48 -5.73
N SER A 133 -33.93 -64.16 -6.38
CA SER A 133 -34.16 -65.05 -7.52
C SER A 133 -35.03 -66.21 -7.05
N GLN A 134 -36.21 -66.37 -7.66
CA GLN A 134 -36.99 -67.60 -7.54
C GLN A 134 -36.62 -68.53 -8.68
N SER A 135 -36.43 -69.80 -8.33
CA SER A 135 -36.20 -70.96 -9.19
C SER A 135 -37.49 -71.48 -9.80
#